data_AF-A0A4V2A1Q5-F1
#
_entry.id   AF-A0A4V2A1Q5-F1
#
_cell.length_a   1.000
_cell.length_b   1.000
_cell.length_c   1.000
_cell.angle_alpha   90.00
_cell.angle_beta   90.00
_cell.angle_gamma   90.00
#
_symmetry.space_group_name_H-M   'P 1'
#
loop_
_entity.id
_entity.type
_entity.pdbx_description
1 polymer ?
#
loop_
_entity_poly.entity_id
_entity_poly.type
_entity_poly.pdbx_seq_one_letter_code
_entity_poly.pdbx_strand_id
1 'polypeptide(L)'
;MEAARKRNIRSGEQYNHLFPKAENSVSTIRKNANVTHTVEFIPKVVHETLHHTQALSNQLKGQTDYETCKNIWHFVYQHIAYKKDQEGYEQIRSPARAWHDRQKGVDCDCYSVFISSILTNCKIPHILRITKYHRDYFQHIYP
;
A
#
# COMPACT_ATOMS: atom_id res chain seq x y z
N MET A 1 0.66 10.68 -2.58
CA MET A 1 -0.43 10.03 -1.80
C MET A 1 -0.48 10.55 -0.37
N GLU A 2 0.64 10.99 0.20
CA GLU A 2 0.61 11.83 1.41
C GLU A 2 -0.40 12.97 1.28
N ALA A 3 -1.12 13.23 2.36
CA ALA A 3 -2.13 14.26 2.43
C ALA A 3 -1.82 15.21 3.59
N ALA A 4 -1.79 16.52 3.29
CA ALA A 4 -1.55 17.56 4.30
C ALA A 4 -2.69 17.67 5.33
N ARG A 5 -3.87 17.12 5.03
CA ARG A 5 -5.05 17.11 5.90
C ARG A 5 -5.75 15.75 5.82
N LYS A 6 -6.46 15.38 6.89
CA LYS A 6 -7.29 14.16 6.90
C LYS A 6 -8.34 14.26 5.80
N ARG A 7 -8.37 13.25 4.93
CA ARG A 7 -9.31 13.17 3.80
C ARG A 7 -10.48 12.26 4.16
N ASN A 8 -11.68 12.66 3.74
CA ASN A 8 -12.85 11.80 3.81
C ASN A 8 -12.76 10.77 2.68
N ILE A 9 -12.53 9.50 3.05
CA ILE A 9 -12.54 8.38 2.12
C ILE A 9 -13.98 7.91 1.88
N ARG A 10 -14.23 7.36 0.69
CA ARG A 10 -15.51 6.75 0.33
C ARG A 10 -15.68 5.43 1.07
N SER A 11 -16.94 5.02 1.29
CA SER A 11 -17.21 3.65 1.72
C SER A 11 -16.59 2.66 0.74
N GLY A 12 -16.06 1.58 1.29
CA GLY A 12 -15.48 0.48 0.53
C GLY A 12 -16.15 -0.85 0.84
N GLU A 13 -17.29 -0.86 1.55
CA GLU A 13 -17.90 -2.11 2.02
C GLU A 13 -18.19 -3.10 0.89
N GLN A 14 -18.53 -2.59 -0.30
CA GLN A 14 -18.70 -3.39 -1.50
C GLN A 14 -17.45 -4.21 -1.90
N TYR A 15 -16.25 -3.83 -1.45
CA TYR A 15 -15.00 -4.52 -1.75
C TYR A 15 -14.54 -5.46 -0.63
N ASN A 16 -15.21 -5.48 0.53
CA ASN A 16 -14.76 -6.28 1.68
C ASN A 16 -14.60 -7.76 1.36
N HIS A 17 -15.47 -8.30 0.50
CA HIS A 17 -15.45 -9.71 0.10
C HIS A 17 -14.26 -10.08 -0.82
N LEU A 18 -13.52 -9.09 -1.33
CA LEU A 18 -12.36 -9.30 -2.20
C LEU A 18 -11.06 -9.53 -1.43
N PHE A 19 -11.08 -9.35 -0.11
CA PHE A 19 -9.93 -9.53 0.74
C PHE A 19 -10.18 -10.69 1.70
N PRO A 20 -9.15 -11.48 2.04
CA PRO A 20 -9.25 -12.39 3.17
C PRO A 20 -9.44 -11.60 4.47
N LYS A 21 -9.88 -12.29 5.52
CA LYS A 21 -9.92 -11.70 6.86
C LYS A 21 -8.51 -11.26 7.25
N ALA A 22 -8.40 -10.06 7.82
CA ALA A 22 -7.14 -9.59 8.36
C ALA A 22 -6.80 -10.39 9.62
N GLU A 23 -5.96 -11.41 9.49
CA GLU A 23 -5.24 -11.94 10.64
C GLU A 23 -4.23 -10.88 11.12
N ASN A 24 -3.82 -10.93 12.38
CA ASN A 24 -3.02 -9.88 13.05
C ASN A 24 -1.57 -9.69 12.49
N SER A 25 -1.31 -9.96 11.22
CA SER A 25 -0.03 -9.80 10.52
C SER A 25 0.32 -8.32 10.29
N VAL A 26 0.65 -7.63 11.38
CA VAL A 26 1.47 -6.41 11.33
C VAL A 26 2.91 -6.85 11.49
N SER A 27 3.68 -6.80 10.41
CA SER A 27 5.13 -6.90 10.50
C SER A 27 5.67 -5.52 10.87
N THR A 28 6.00 -5.33 12.15
CA THR A 28 6.67 -4.11 12.60
C THR A 28 8.13 -4.21 12.20
N ILE A 29 8.57 -3.35 11.26
CA ILE A 29 9.98 -3.23 10.94
C ILE A 29 10.56 -2.24 11.93
N ARG A 30 11.15 -2.78 13.00
CA ARG A 30 12.13 -2.20 13.94
C ARG A 30 12.12 -0.67 14.20
N LYS A 31 12.29 -0.32 15.49
CA LYS A 31 12.83 0.99 15.89
C LYS A 31 14.19 1.22 15.21
N ASN A 32 14.34 2.34 14.50
CA ASN A 32 15.55 2.81 13.80
C ASN A 32 15.85 2.19 12.41
N ALA A 33 14.84 1.85 11.61
CA ALA A 33 15.06 1.43 10.23
C ALA A 33 15.53 2.61 9.34
N ASN A 34 16.53 2.33 8.49
CA ASN A 34 16.90 3.16 7.36
C ASN A 34 16.05 2.68 6.17
N VAL A 35 15.58 3.60 5.32
CA VAL A 35 14.64 3.35 4.19
C VAL A 35 15.09 2.20 3.27
N THR A 36 16.38 1.89 3.25
CA THR A 36 16.96 0.73 2.55
C THR A 36 16.41 -0.63 3.01
N HIS A 37 16.18 -0.84 4.31
CA HIS A 37 15.62 -2.11 4.80
C HIS A 37 14.15 -2.29 4.37
N THR A 38 13.42 -1.19 4.27
CA THR A 38 12.02 -1.14 3.81
C THR A 38 11.91 -1.59 2.36
N VAL A 39 12.84 -1.18 1.49
CA VAL A 39 12.90 -1.59 0.07
C VAL A 39 13.06 -3.10 -0.08
N GLU A 40 13.90 -3.73 0.74
CA GLU A 40 14.13 -5.19 0.66
C GLU A 40 12.95 -5.99 1.22
N PHE A 41 12.23 -5.44 2.20
CA PHE A 41 11.13 -6.16 2.86
C PHE A 41 9.81 -6.11 2.09
N ILE A 42 9.52 -5.02 1.36
CA ILE A 42 8.27 -4.88 0.59
C ILE A 42 8.07 -6.04 -0.39
N PRO A 43 9.04 -6.43 -1.25
CA PRO A 43 8.88 -7.56 -2.16
C PRO A 43 8.55 -8.87 -1.44
N LYS A 44 9.14 -9.11 -0.27
CA LYS A 44 8.87 -10.29 0.55
C LYS A 44 7.41 -10.31 1.01
N VAL A 45 6.92 -9.21 1.59
CA VAL A 45 5.52 -9.11 2.02
C VAL A 45 4.56 -9.26 0.85
N VAL A 46 4.87 -8.61 -0.29
CA VAL A 46 4.07 -8.72 -1.52
C VAL A 46 3.97 -10.18 -1.96
N HIS A 47 5.08 -10.93 -1.96
CA HIS A 47 5.09 -12.34 -2.36
C HIS A 47 4.29 -13.22 -1.40
N GLU A 48 4.53 -13.10 -0.10
CA GLU A 48 3.85 -13.89 0.94
C GLU A 48 2.34 -13.63 0.99
N THR A 49 1.91 -12.42 0.62
CA THR A 49 0.52 -11.98 0.73
C THR A 49 -0.13 -11.66 -0.61
N LEU A 50 0.44 -12.13 -1.72
CA LEU A 50 -0.01 -11.80 -3.08
C LEU A 50 -1.49 -12.12 -3.30
N HIS A 51 -1.94 -13.24 -2.74
CA HIS A 51 -3.32 -13.71 -2.81
C HIS A 51 -4.33 -12.73 -2.16
N HIS A 52 -3.90 -11.84 -1.24
CA HIS A 52 -4.78 -10.86 -0.59
C HIS A 52 -5.45 -9.88 -1.55
N THR A 53 -4.79 -9.56 -2.68
CA THR A 53 -5.32 -8.59 -3.66
C THR A 53 -5.74 -9.24 -4.97
N GLN A 54 -5.73 -10.58 -5.09
CA GLN A 54 -5.98 -11.27 -6.35
C GLN A 54 -7.36 -10.93 -6.93
N ALA A 55 -8.42 -11.02 -6.12
CA ALA A 55 -9.78 -10.71 -6.56
C ALA A 55 -9.97 -9.23 -6.89
N LEU A 56 -9.37 -8.34 -6.09
CA LEU A 56 -9.38 -6.89 -6.37
C LEU A 56 -8.65 -6.57 -7.68
N SER A 57 -7.53 -7.22 -7.94
CA SER A 57 -6.70 -6.98 -9.14
C SER A 57 -7.49 -7.28 -10.41
N ASN A 58 -8.31 -8.35 -10.40
CA ASN A 58 -9.20 -8.66 -11.52
C ASN A 58 -10.26 -7.58 -11.77
N GLN A 59 -10.77 -6.93 -10.71
CA GLN A 59 -11.73 -5.84 -10.84
C GLN A 59 -11.09 -4.53 -11.32
N LEU A 60 -9.85 -4.24 -10.92
CA LEU A 60 -9.18 -2.98 -11.25
C LEU A 60 -8.46 -3.02 -12.60
N LYS A 61 -8.22 -4.20 -13.17
CA LYS A 61 -7.53 -4.38 -14.45
C LYS A 61 -8.34 -3.73 -15.59
N GLY A 62 -7.71 -2.76 -16.25
CA GLY A 62 -8.24 -2.11 -17.45
C GLY A 62 -7.79 -2.79 -18.75
N GLN A 63 -8.12 -2.17 -19.88
CA GLN A 63 -7.69 -2.60 -21.20
C GLN A 63 -6.21 -2.30 -21.46
N THR A 64 -5.65 -1.30 -20.75
CA THR A 64 -4.25 -0.89 -20.85
C THR A 64 -3.59 -0.81 -19.47
N ASP A 65 -2.26 -0.82 -19.45
CA ASP A 65 -1.47 -0.61 -18.23
C ASP A 65 -1.78 0.75 -17.61
N TYR A 66 -1.91 1.80 -18.44
CA TYR A 66 -2.26 3.14 -17.96
C TYR A 66 -3.64 3.16 -17.28
N GLU A 67 -4.64 2.54 -17.89
CA GLU A 67 -5.97 2.44 -17.30
C GLU A 67 -5.95 1.64 -15.99
N THR A 68 -5.21 0.53 -15.96
CA THR A 68 -5.03 -0.28 -14.75
C THR A 68 -4.39 0.55 -13.63
N CYS A 69 -3.28 1.24 -13.90
CA CYS A 69 -2.61 2.12 -12.94
C CYS A 69 -3.52 3.25 -12.46
N LYS A 70 -4.31 3.85 -13.37
CA LYS A 70 -5.28 4.89 -13.03
C LYS A 70 -6.38 4.35 -12.13
N ASN A 71 -6.91 3.16 -12.40
CA ASN A 71 -7.92 2.49 -11.57
C ASN A 71 -7.37 2.19 -10.16
N ILE A 72 -6.15 1.66 -10.09
CA ILE A 72 -5.46 1.41 -8.81
C ILE A 72 -5.29 2.71 -8.03
N TRP A 73 -4.80 3.77 -8.67
CA TRP A 73 -4.62 5.08 -8.04
C TRP A 73 -5.94 5.62 -7.49
N HIS A 74 -7.01 5.60 -8.30
CA HIS A 74 -8.32 6.07 -7.86
C HIS A 74 -8.87 5.23 -6.71
N PHE A 75 -8.74 3.91 -6.77
CA PHE A 75 -9.19 3.02 -5.69
C PHE A 75 -8.48 3.33 -4.38
N VAL A 76 -7.15 3.30 -4.40
CA VAL A 76 -6.31 3.51 -3.22
C VAL A 76 -6.53 4.90 -2.65
N TYR A 77 -6.56 5.92 -3.51
CA TYR A 77 -6.88 7.27 -3.10
C TYR A 77 -8.27 7.27 -2.47
N GLN A 78 -9.34 6.89 -3.16
CA GLN A 78 -10.70 7.07 -2.66
C GLN A 78 -11.03 6.24 -1.42
N HIS A 79 -10.39 5.10 -1.19
CA HIS A 79 -10.81 4.14 -0.16
C HIS A 79 -9.83 3.91 0.99
N ILE A 80 -8.61 4.47 0.93
CA ILE A 80 -7.60 4.26 1.98
C ILE A 80 -7.07 5.62 2.45
N ALA A 81 -7.22 5.91 3.74
CA ALA A 81 -6.77 7.15 4.35
C ALA A 81 -5.25 7.12 4.56
N TYR A 82 -4.60 8.26 4.33
CA TYR A 82 -3.19 8.42 4.68
C TYR A 82 -3.08 8.80 6.16
N LYS A 83 -2.22 8.10 6.89
CA LYS A 83 -1.79 8.45 8.24
C LYS A 83 -0.34 8.00 8.40
N LYS A 84 0.56 8.97 8.57
CA LYS A 84 1.96 8.70 8.85
C LYS A 84 2.09 7.94 10.17
N ASP A 85 2.97 6.94 10.20
CA ASP A 85 3.33 6.25 11.44
C ASP A 85 4.02 7.20 12.42
N GLN A 86 4.09 6.78 13.69
CA GLN A 86 4.81 7.53 14.72
C GLN A 86 6.30 7.59 14.37
N GLU A 87 6.94 8.72 14.67
CA GLU A 87 8.37 8.88 14.42
C GLU A 87 9.17 7.78 15.14
N GLY A 88 10.09 7.15 14.42
CA GLY A 88 10.88 6.02 14.91
C GLY A 88 10.19 4.65 14.83
N TYR A 89 9.01 4.56 14.23
CA TYR A 89 8.31 3.28 13.96
C TYR A 89 7.97 3.18 12.48
N GLU A 90 8.45 2.12 11.82
CA GLU A 90 7.98 1.72 10.48
C GLU A 90 7.10 0.48 10.61
N GLN A 91 5.91 0.51 10.01
CA GLN A 91 5.00 -0.63 9.98
C GLN A 91 4.67 -1.01 8.56
N ILE A 92 5.05 -2.23 8.18
CA ILE A 92 4.64 -2.80 6.89
C ILE A 92 3.48 -3.76 7.14
N ARG A 93 2.31 -3.36 6.65
CA ARG A 93 1.07 -4.14 6.77
C ARG A 93 0.84 -4.93 5.49
N SER A 94 0.34 -6.16 5.63
CA SER A 94 -0.20 -6.91 4.50
C SER A 94 -1.37 -6.18 3.84
N PRO A 95 -1.72 -6.45 2.56
CA PRO A 95 -2.82 -5.75 1.91
C PRO A 95 -4.17 -5.90 2.61
N ALA A 96 -4.52 -7.10 3.09
CA ALA A 96 -5.73 -7.33 3.88
C ALA A 96 -5.76 -6.49 5.16
N ARG A 97 -4.61 -6.35 5.84
CA ARG A 97 -4.50 -5.52 7.04
C ARG A 97 -4.61 -4.02 6.73
N ALA A 98 -3.97 -3.56 5.65
CA ALA A 98 -4.10 -2.17 5.19
C ALA A 98 -5.56 -1.83 4.81
N TRP A 99 -6.27 -2.77 4.17
CA TRP A 99 -7.69 -2.63 3.88
C TRP A 99 -8.57 -2.55 5.13
N HIS A 100 -8.31 -3.41 6.12
CA HIS A 100 -9.00 -3.38 7.40
C HIS A 100 -8.80 -2.03 8.12
N ASP A 101 -7.56 -1.53 8.15
CA ASP A 101 -7.21 -0.29 8.85
C ASP A 101 -7.47 0.99 8.03
N ARG A 102 -8.04 0.87 6.82
CA ARG A 102 -8.16 1.97 5.83
C ARG A 102 -8.78 3.27 6.38
N GLN A 103 -9.68 3.18 7.36
CA GLN A 103 -10.31 4.35 7.99
C GLN A 103 -9.42 5.01 9.05
N LYS A 104 -8.63 4.23 9.79
CA LYS A 104 -7.62 4.74 10.73
C LYS A 104 -6.46 5.38 9.97
N GLY A 105 -6.15 4.81 8.81
CA GLY A 105 -5.16 5.25 7.85
C GLY A 105 -3.86 4.45 7.92
N VAL A 106 -3.13 4.49 6.81
CA VAL A 106 -1.83 3.83 6.62
C VAL A 106 -0.83 4.80 5.98
N ASP A 107 0.44 4.45 5.96
CA ASP A 107 1.52 5.29 5.46
C ASP A 107 2.06 4.81 4.10
N CYS A 108 3.19 5.38 3.64
CA CYS A 108 3.74 5.11 2.30
C CYS A 108 4.19 3.66 2.09
N ASP A 109 4.66 2.99 3.14
CA ASP A 109 5.17 1.62 3.02
C ASP A 109 4.00 0.65 2.80
N CYS A 110 2.93 0.84 3.57
CA CYS A 110 1.68 0.10 3.40
C CYS A 110 1.06 0.35 2.02
N TYR A 111 1.06 1.59 1.54
CA TYR A 111 0.61 1.89 0.19
C TYR A 111 1.45 1.18 -0.87
N SER A 112 2.76 1.13 -0.68
CA SER A 112 3.68 0.47 -1.61
C SER A 112 3.42 -1.02 -1.69
N VAL A 113 3.30 -1.70 -0.54
CA VAL A 113 2.91 -3.13 -0.52
C VAL A 113 1.56 -3.35 -1.22
N PHE A 114 0.56 -2.51 -0.91
CA PHE A 114 -0.78 -2.68 -1.46
C PHE A 114 -0.79 -2.54 -2.99
N ILE A 115 -0.15 -1.50 -3.52
CA ILE A 115 -0.09 -1.22 -4.96
C ILE A 115 0.79 -2.26 -5.67
N SER A 116 1.98 -2.56 -5.14
CA SER A 116 2.86 -3.58 -5.72
C SER A 116 2.19 -4.96 -5.78
N SER A 117 1.39 -5.32 -4.76
CA SER A 117 0.61 -6.57 -4.77
C SER A 117 -0.38 -6.61 -5.94
N ILE A 118 -1.09 -5.51 -6.21
CA ILE A 118 -2.04 -5.44 -7.33
C ILE A 118 -1.31 -5.47 -8.67
N LEU A 119 -0.25 -4.66 -8.84
CA LEU A 119 0.54 -4.62 -10.08
C LEU A 119 1.14 -6.00 -10.41
N THR A 120 1.63 -6.71 -9.38
CA THR A 120 2.16 -8.06 -9.51
C THR A 120 1.09 -9.05 -9.98
N ASN A 121 -0.10 -9.02 -9.39
CA ASN A 121 -1.24 -9.84 -9.82
C ASN A 121 -1.67 -9.51 -11.27
N CYS A 122 -1.59 -8.25 -11.68
CA CYS A 122 -1.86 -7.82 -13.05
C CYS A 122 -0.75 -8.16 -14.05
N LYS A 123 0.40 -8.68 -13.58
CA LYS A 123 1.63 -8.93 -14.37
C LYS A 123 2.22 -7.66 -14.99
N ILE A 124 2.08 -6.52 -14.31
CA ILE A 124 2.63 -5.23 -14.74
C ILE A 124 4.01 -5.04 -14.07
N PRO A 125 5.11 -4.98 -14.83
CA PRO A 125 6.44 -4.71 -14.28
C PRO A 125 6.50 -3.32 -13.64
N HIS A 126 7.13 -3.23 -12.45
CA HIS A 126 7.26 -1.98 -11.71
C HIS A 126 8.51 -2.02 -10.80
N ILE A 127 8.92 -0.85 -10.29
CA ILE A 127 10.10 -0.71 -9.42
C ILE A 127 9.76 0.17 -8.23
N LEU A 128 10.26 -0.16 -7.04
CA LEU A 128 10.12 0.69 -5.88
C LEU A 128 11.08 1.88 -5.98
N ARG A 129 10.55 3.10 -5.88
CA ARG A 129 11.31 4.35 -5.92
C ARG A 129 11.26 5.03 -4.58
N ILE A 130 12.44 5.33 -4.04
CA ILE A 130 12.57 6.18 -2.86
C ILE A 130 12.58 7.65 -3.31
N THR A 131 11.82 8.49 -2.61
CA THR A 131 11.69 9.92 -2.90
C THR A 131 11.98 10.78 -1.67
N LYS A 132 12.47 11.99 -1.93
CA LYS A 132 12.84 13.04 -0.98
C LYS A 132 12.08 14.30 -1.41
N TYR A 133 11.41 14.99 -0.47
CA TYR A 133 10.69 16.23 -0.78
C TYR A 133 11.29 17.43 -0.04
N HIS A 134 11.19 17.47 1.28
CA HIS A 134 11.44 18.67 2.09
C HIS A 134 12.55 18.52 3.15
N ARG A 135 13.05 17.31 3.38
CA ARG A 135 14.10 17.02 4.36
C ARG A 135 15.32 16.49 3.67
N ASP A 136 16.49 16.54 4.32
CA ASP A 136 17.75 16.09 3.74
C ASP A 136 17.96 14.58 3.65
N TYR A 137 17.02 13.82 4.21
CA TYR A 137 16.97 12.36 4.16
C TYR A 137 15.75 11.87 3.37
N PHE A 138 15.81 10.64 2.88
CA PHE A 138 14.71 9.99 2.16
C PHE A 138 13.46 9.85 3.03
N GLN A 139 12.27 10.09 2.45
CA GLN A 139 11.05 10.24 3.23
C GLN A 139 9.92 9.29 2.81
N HIS A 140 9.87 8.89 1.55
CA HIS A 140 8.78 8.06 1.04
C HIS A 140 9.26 7.03 0.02
N ILE A 141 8.50 5.95 -0.06
CA ILE A 141 8.64 4.91 -1.06
C ILE A 141 7.32 4.73 -1.80
N TYR A 142 7.38 4.56 -3.12
CA TYR A 142 6.23 4.23 -3.98
C TYR A 142 6.68 3.33 -5.15
N PRO A 143 5.83 2.39 -5.61
CA PRO A 143 6.07 1.58 -6.81
C PRO A 143 5.87 2.32 -8.13
#